data_AF-A0A7K9Y3A2-F1
#
_entry.id   AF-A0A7K9Y3A2-F1
#
_cell.length_a   1.000
_cell.length_b   1.000
_cell.length_c   1.000
_cell.angle_alpha   90.00
_cell.angle_beta   90.00
_cell.angle_gamma   90.00
#
_symmetry.space_group_name_H-M   'P 1'
#
loop_
_entity.id
_entity.type
_entity.pdbx_description
1 polymer ?
#
loop_
_entity_poly.entity_id
_entity_poly.type
_entity_poly.pdbx_seq_one_letter_code
_entity_poly.pdbx_strand_id
1 'polypeptide(L)' 'PRCGDPLAGSPSLTQSRHSAHLRGCMAALAQYRQQQDVGMAAEQLRVARRHLGRITGHVGAEDILDVIFRDFCIGK' A
#
# COMPACT_ATOMS: atom_id res chain seq x y z
N PRO A 1 28.70 20.27 -10.64
CA PRO A 1 28.34 18.89 -10.23
C PRO A 1 26.84 18.65 -10.47
N ARG A 2 26.52 17.99 -11.59
CA ARG A 2 25.15 17.79 -12.08
C ARG A 2 24.40 16.85 -11.13
N CYS A 3 23.21 17.25 -10.71
CA CYS A 3 22.26 16.38 -10.05
C CYS A 3 22.04 15.17 -10.97
N GLY A 4 22.33 13.96 -10.48
CA GLY A 4 22.18 12.72 -11.24
C GLY A 4 20.70 12.50 -11.57
N ASP A 5 20.43 12.18 -12.83
CA ASP A 5 19.10 11.84 -13.29
C ASP A 5 18.58 10.63 -12.45
N PRO A 6 17.46 10.76 -11.71
CA PRO A 6 16.92 9.69 -10.86
C PRO A 6 16.50 8.45 -11.67
N LEU A 7 16.52 8.52 -13.00
CA LEU A 7 16.27 7.41 -13.92
C LEU A 7 17.56 6.74 -14.44
N ALA A 8 18.73 7.36 -14.26
CA ALA A 8 20.01 6.88 -14.81
C ALA A 8 20.86 6.06 -13.81
N GLY A 9 20.41 5.90 -12.56
CA GLY A 9 21.09 5.12 -11.53
C GLY A 9 20.23 4.00 -10.95
N SER A 10 20.86 3.03 -10.26
CA SER A 10 20.15 2.00 -9.49
C SER A 10 19.11 2.67 -8.59
N PRO A 11 17.84 2.24 -8.61
CA PRO A 11 16.79 2.92 -7.86
C PRO A 11 17.14 2.91 -6.38
N SER A 12 17.06 4.07 -5.74
CA SER A 12 17.29 4.15 -4.29
C SER A 12 16.33 3.21 -3.54
N LEU A 13 16.71 2.74 -2.35
CA LEU A 13 15.85 1.87 -1.53
C LEU A 13 14.45 2.46 -1.35
N THR A 14 14.35 3.78 -1.18
CA THR A 14 13.07 4.51 -1.09
C THR A 14 12.27 4.44 -2.39
N GLN A 15 12.90 4.58 -3.56
CA GLN A 15 12.24 4.52 -4.87
C GLN A 15 11.76 3.10 -5.18
N SER A 16 12.56 2.08 -4.84
CA SER A 16 12.18 0.67 -4.93
C SER A 16 10.98 0.33 -4.03
N ARG A 17 10.97 0.84 -2.79
CA ARG A 17 9.85 0.65 -1.84
C ARG A 17 8.56 1.33 -2.32
N HIS A 18 8.64 2.58 -2.77
CA HIS A 18 7.47 3.29 -3.31
C HIS A 18 6.93 2.58 -4.55
N SER A 19 7.81 2.14 -5.45
CA SER A 19 7.41 1.37 -6.63
C SER A 19 6.69 0.06 -6.27
N ALA A 20 7.15 -0.65 -5.23
CA ALA A 20 6.47 -1.83 -4.73
C ALA A 20 5.06 -1.52 -4.19
N HIS A 21 4.90 -0.43 -3.45
CA HIS A 21 3.57 -0.01 -2.96
C HIS A 21 2.65 0.47 -4.08
N LEU A 22 3.16 1.19 -5.09
CA LEU A 22 2.37 1.57 -6.27
C LEU A 22 1.88 0.33 -7.03
N ARG A 23 2.75 -0.66 -7.24
CA ARG A 23 2.36 -1.94 -7.86
C ARG A 23 1.28 -2.66 -7.06
N GLY A 24 1.43 -2.73 -5.74
CA GLY A 24 0.41 -3.31 -4.84
C GLY A 24 -0.93 -2.58 -4.92
N CYS A 25 -0.91 -1.24 -4.94
CA CYS A 25 -2.11 -0.42 -5.12
C CYS A 25 -2.82 -0.72 -6.45
N MET A 26 -2.08 -0.74 -7.56
CA MET A 26 -2.67 -1.06 -8.86
C MET A 26 -3.26 -2.47 -8.91
N ALA A 27 -2.58 -3.46 -8.32
CA ALA A 27 -3.09 -4.83 -8.26
C ALA A 27 -4.41 -4.91 -7.48
N ALA A 28 -4.51 -4.26 -6.32
CA ALA A 28 -5.74 -4.21 -5.54
C ALA A 28 -6.87 -3.49 -6.31
N LEU A 29 -6.57 -2.38 -6.99
CA LEU A 29 -7.57 -1.70 -7.83
C LEU A 29 -8.02 -2.55 -9.02
N ALA A 30 -7.13 -3.34 -9.62
CA ALA A 30 -7.49 -4.28 -10.67
C ALA A 30 -8.43 -5.37 -10.14
N GLN A 31 -8.18 -5.90 -8.95
CA GLN A 31 -9.06 -6.87 -8.29
C GLN A 31 -10.41 -6.24 -7.95
N TYR A 32 -10.43 -5.03 -7.37
CA TYR A 32 -11.66 -4.28 -7.08
C TYR A 32 -12.59 -4.22 -8.30
N ARG A 33 -12.05 -3.91 -9.49
CA ARG A 33 -12.84 -3.81 -10.73
C ARG A 33 -13.49 -5.12 -11.16
N GLN A 34 -12.98 -6.26 -10.68
CA GLN A 34 -13.53 -7.59 -10.98
C GLN A 34 -14.50 -8.08 -9.90
N GLN A 35 -14.58 -7.42 -8.75
CA GLN A 35 -15.46 -7.84 -7.67
C GLN A 35 -16.91 -7.44 -7.93
N GLN A 36 -17.81 -8.40 -7.73
CA GLN A 36 -19.26 -8.19 -7.74
C GLN A 36 -19.84 -8.02 -6.33
N ASP A 37 -19.18 -8.63 -5.33
CA ASP A 37 -19.54 -8.48 -3.93
C ASP A 37 -19.01 -7.14 -3.39
N VAL A 38 -19.92 -6.35 -2.80
CA VAL A 38 -19.60 -5.01 -2.29
C VAL A 38 -18.62 -5.07 -1.11
N GLY A 39 -18.71 -6.09 -0.26
CA GLY A 39 -17.78 -6.28 0.86
C GLY A 39 -16.37 -6.57 0.39
N MET A 40 -16.21 -7.48 -0.57
CA MET A 40 -14.91 -7.78 -1.18
C MET A 40 -14.37 -6.60 -1.97
N ALA A 41 -15.23 -5.87 -2.68
CA ALA A 41 -14.84 -4.65 -3.39
C ALA A 41 -14.32 -3.57 -2.43
N ALA A 42 -15.03 -3.33 -1.31
CA ALA A 42 -14.61 -2.40 -0.28
C ALA A 42 -13.26 -2.80 0.35
N GLU A 43 -13.05 -4.10 0.58
CA GLU A 43 -11.78 -4.61 1.10
C GLU A 43 -10.61 -4.34 0.13
N GLN A 44 -10.80 -4.53 -1.18
CA GLN A 44 -9.78 -4.21 -2.17
C GLN A 44 -9.45 -2.71 -2.20
N LEU A 45 -10.44 -1.83 -2.04
CA LEU A 45 -10.21 -0.39 -1.90
C LEU A 45 -9.44 -0.05 -0.61
N ARG A 46 -9.75 -0.74 0.49
CA ARG A 46 -9.01 -0.59 1.77
C ARG A 46 -7.53 -0.97 1.59
N VAL A 47 -7.25 -2.09 0.91
CA VAL A 47 -5.88 -2.53 0.58
C VAL A 47 -5.16 -1.51 -0.31
N ALA A 48 -5.82 -1.01 -1.36
CA ALA A 48 -5.25 0.02 -2.24
C ALA A 48 -4.90 1.31 -1.47
N ARG A 49 -5.82 1.77 -0.60
CA ARG A 49 -5.62 2.96 0.24
C ARG A 49 -4.42 2.80 1.16
N ARG A 50 -4.24 1.62 1.77
CA ARG A 50 -3.10 1.32 2.64
C ARG A 50 -1.76 1.40 1.91
N HIS A 51 -1.70 0.92 0.67
CA HIS A 51 -0.51 1.05 -0.16
C HIS A 51 -0.17 2.52 -0.45
N LEU A 52 -1.18 3.35 -0.74
CA LEU A 52 -0.99 4.79 -0.93
C LEU A 52 -0.52 5.48 0.34
N GLY A 53 -1.09 5.15 1.50
CA GLY A 53 -0.68 5.70 2.80
C GLY A 53 0.80 5.49 3.11
N ARG A 54 1.35 4.31 2.77
CA ARG A 54 2.78 4.02 2.94
C ARG A 54 3.70 4.87 2.05
N ILE A 55 3.19 5.43 0.95
CA ILE A 55 3.94 6.30 0.04
C ILE A 55 3.86 7.75 0.52
N THR A 56 2.66 8.20 0.89
CA THR A 56 2.41 9.60 1.27
C THR A 56 2.76 9.90 2.73
N GLY A 57 3.07 8.87 3.53
CA GLY A 57 3.24 8.99 4.98
C GLY A 57 1.91 9.15 5.72
N HIS A 58 0.79 8.96 5.03
CA HIS A 58 -0.54 9.02 5.64
C HIS A 58 -0.86 7.69 6.32
N VAL A 59 -1.11 7.74 7.62
CA VAL A 59 -1.50 6.59 8.44
C VAL A 59 -2.89 6.86 8.99
N GLY A 60 -3.88 6.10 8.52
CA GLY A 60 -5.26 6.23 8.98
C GLY A 60 -5.50 5.48 10.29
N ALA A 61 -6.65 5.73 10.93
CA ALA A 61 -7.03 5.02 12.15
C ALA A 61 -7.08 3.50 11.92
N GLU A 62 -7.55 3.03 10.77
CA GLU A 62 -7.57 1.60 10.44
C GLU A 62 -6.17 0.99 10.34
N ASP A 63 -5.15 1.76 9.93
CA ASP A 63 -3.76 1.27 9.89
C ASP A 63 -3.19 1.09 11.30
N ILE A 64 -3.57 1.96 12.23
CA ILE A 64 -3.20 1.86 13.65
C ILE A 64 -3.93 0.68 14.29
N LEU A 65 -5.22 0.52 14.02
CA LEU A 65 -6.00 -0.63 14.47
C LEU A 65 -5.43 -1.95 13.91
N ASP A 66 -5.02 -1.98 12.63
CA ASP A 66 -4.34 -3.14 12.03
C ASP A 66 -2.96 -3.42 12.66
N VAL A 67 -2.33 -2.49 13.37
CA VAL A 67 -1.09 -2.74 14.13
C VAL A 67 -1.45 -3.24 15.52
N ILE A 68 -2.33 -2.53 16.22
CA ILE A 68 -2.82 -2.90 17.55
C ILE A 68 -3.38 -4.32 17.50
N PHE A 69 -4.23 -4.66 16.53
CA PHE A 69 -4.87 -5.97 16.44
C PHE A 69 -4.00 -7.04 15.76
N ARG A 70 -2.94 -6.69 15.03
CA ARG A 70 -2.05 -7.69 14.41
C ARG A 70 -1.22 -8.45 15.45
N ASP A 71 -0.94 -7.82 16.58
CA ASP A 71 -0.29 -8.48 17.72
C ASP A 71 -1.31 -9.21 18.63
N PHE A 72 -2.62 -9.08 18.37
CA PHE A 72 -3.71 -9.72 19.14
C PHE A 72 -4.12 -11.11 18.64
N CYS A 73 -3.20 -11.88 18.04
CA CYS A 73 -3.42 -13.30 17.81
C CYS A 73 -2.49 -14.15 18.68
N ILE A 74 -2.83 -14.32 19.97
CA ILE A 74 -3.07 -15.63 20.62
C ILE A 74 -4.05 -15.40 21.79
N GLY A 75 -5.33 -15.74 21.60
CA GLY A 75 -6.25 -15.99 22.72
C GLY A 75 -7.44 -15.04 22.86
N LYS A 76 -8.42 -15.15 21.96
CA LYS A 76 -9.83 -15.29 22.33
C LYS A 76 -10.50 -16.28 21.39
#